data_AF-C5DKA0-F1
#
_entry.id   AF-C5DKA0-F1
#
_cell.length_a   1.000
_cell.length_b   1.000
_cell.length_c   1.000
_cell.angle_alpha   90.00
_cell.angle_beta   90.00
_cell.angle_gamma   90.00
#
_symmetry.space_group_name_H-M   'P 1'
#
loop_
_entity.id
_entity.type
_entity.pdbx_description
1 polymer ?
#
loop_
_entity_poly.entity_id
_entity_poly.type
_entity_poly.pdbx_seq_one_letter_code
_entity_poly.pdbx_strand_id
1 'polypeptide(L)'
;MAPEHAHYNGSKKIRSLREDKLASGAKARSRYGEACFQRGRVIKEARGQHTALRAGKDYETNLRRKREFRVPLELEPGRLRVQETTPSLDSAGTDDQDSENAESDGDLPIEVICDLEVIPQDVDEQELQRLRRENDRSSSPAGANEGIDDEEAGEEKVSFPSPQHSKHSHGPTGSEQEHFQRVSCVRHSYMQKLKLPQPLLAEELLERTLKYFPLVEKILSGQHPSMYYDHARSAFKRSRRAVLSIDEFRRLDLSLFTAGYYGVRRQMRVAVEVLHHYRDLIARQNNRVLRWWGVSDFAQYVLAPELLSALCQEEMNLPTLEDAWDVMEATTEFGLLVADDGPLEEWEVPAHLARLEAAGHSSNLREDPSNDKR
;
A
#
# COMPACT_ATOMS: atom_id res chain seq x y z
N MET A 1 27.89 49.35 -39.21
CA MET A 1 28.91 49.29 -38.15
C MET A 1 28.36 48.42 -37.04
N ALA A 2 28.93 47.22 -36.89
CA ALA A 2 28.54 46.24 -35.89
C ALA A 2 29.27 46.52 -34.57
N PRO A 3 28.59 46.46 -33.41
CA PRO A 3 29.24 46.45 -32.11
C PRO A 3 29.58 45.02 -31.66
N GLU A 4 30.77 44.92 -31.07
CA GLU A 4 31.55 43.74 -30.75
C GLU A 4 30.99 42.87 -29.61
N HIS A 5 31.27 41.58 -29.73
CA HIS A 5 30.99 40.52 -28.78
C HIS A 5 31.85 40.65 -27.50
N ALA A 6 31.22 40.96 -26.37
CA ALA A 6 31.84 40.86 -25.05
C ALA A 6 31.77 39.41 -24.53
N HIS A 7 32.93 38.75 -24.51
CA HIS A 7 33.17 37.43 -23.89
C HIS A 7 33.01 37.50 -22.36
N TYR A 8 31.99 36.83 -21.81
CA TYR A 8 31.80 36.69 -20.36
C TYR A 8 32.39 35.35 -19.86
N ASN A 9 33.66 35.37 -19.44
CA ASN A 9 34.34 34.26 -18.77
C ASN A 9 33.99 34.25 -17.27
N GLY A 10 32.85 33.65 -16.88
CA GLY A 10 32.41 33.59 -15.48
C GLY A 10 32.08 32.20 -14.91
N SER A 11 31.78 31.19 -15.73
CA SER A 11 31.07 30.00 -15.23
C SER A 11 31.91 28.79 -14.81
N LYS A 12 33.25 28.87 -14.80
CA LYS A 12 34.09 27.70 -14.43
C LYS A 12 34.31 27.53 -12.91
N LYS A 13 33.97 28.51 -12.07
CA LYS A 13 34.27 28.43 -10.63
C LYS A 13 33.14 27.86 -9.75
N ILE A 14 31.93 27.70 -10.27
CA ILE A 14 30.79 27.12 -9.51
C ILE A 14 30.75 25.59 -9.62
N ARG A 15 31.47 24.99 -10.59
CA ARG A 15 31.43 23.54 -10.82
C ARG A 15 32.21 22.73 -9.77
N SER A 16 33.23 23.29 -9.13
CA SER A 16 34.04 22.54 -8.13
C SER A 16 33.45 22.52 -6.71
N LEU A 17 32.44 23.34 -6.40
CA LEU A 17 31.78 23.34 -5.08
C LEU A 17 30.58 22.39 -5.00
N ARG A 18 30.21 21.74 -6.11
CA ARG A 18 29.00 20.90 -6.19
C ARG A 18 29.29 19.41 -6.05
N GLU A 19 30.53 18.97 -6.18
CA GLU A 19 30.90 17.55 -6.07
C GLU A 19 31.11 17.11 -4.61
N ASP A 20 31.56 17.99 -3.71
CA ASP A 20 31.83 17.62 -2.31
C ASP A 20 30.58 17.39 -1.44
N LYS A 21 29.39 17.87 -1.86
CA LYS A 21 28.15 17.70 -1.09
C LYS A 21 27.29 16.50 -1.49
N LEU A 22 27.59 15.84 -2.60
CA LEU A 22 26.82 14.66 -3.06
C LEU A 22 27.33 13.35 -2.46
N ALA A 23 28.58 13.31 -1.97
CA ALA A 23 29.16 12.11 -1.37
C ALA A 23 28.62 11.78 0.04
N SER A 24 28.00 12.73 0.77
CA SER A 24 27.53 12.47 2.14
C SER A 24 26.11 11.91 2.23
N GLY A 25 25.27 12.11 1.21
CA GLY A 25 23.86 11.68 1.22
C GLY A 25 23.63 10.21 0.84
N ALA A 26 24.51 9.61 0.04
CA ALA A 26 24.37 8.23 -0.42
C ALA A 26 24.57 7.18 0.71
N LYS A 27 25.31 7.54 1.77
CA LYS A 27 25.64 6.63 2.88
C LYS A 27 24.48 6.34 3.84
N ALA A 28 23.41 7.13 3.82
CA ALA A 28 22.31 6.96 4.77
C ALA A 28 21.28 5.89 4.37
N ARG A 29 21.13 5.59 3.06
CA ARG A 29 20.02 4.75 2.56
C ARG A 29 20.35 3.25 2.47
N SER A 30 21.61 2.88 2.22
CA SER A 30 22.02 1.46 2.22
C SER A 30 21.85 0.79 3.59
N ARG A 31 21.91 1.58 4.67
CA ARG A 31 21.72 1.09 6.04
C ARG A 31 20.32 0.52 6.30
N TYR A 32 19.30 0.91 5.53
CA TYR A 32 17.92 0.45 5.77
C TYR A 32 17.73 -1.03 5.40
N GLY A 33 18.29 -1.46 4.27
CA GLY A 33 18.25 -2.86 3.83
C GLY A 33 19.08 -3.78 4.75
N GLU A 34 20.32 -3.38 5.05
CA GLU A 34 21.21 -4.18 5.91
C GLU A 34 20.72 -4.29 7.35
N ALA A 35 20.25 -3.20 7.96
CA ALA A 35 19.76 -3.23 9.34
C ALA A 35 18.49 -4.08 9.48
N CYS A 36 17.61 -4.09 8.46
CA CYS A 36 16.43 -4.95 8.46
C CYS A 36 16.80 -6.43 8.26
N PHE A 37 17.76 -6.72 7.37
CA PHE A 37 18.25 -8.07 7.14
C PHE A 37 18.95 -8.65 8.37
N GLN A 38 19.85 -7.89 9.01
CA GLN A 38 20.53 -8.30 10.25
C GLN A 38 19.52 -8.55 11.38
N ARG A 39 18.47 -7.72 11.53
CA ARG A 39 17.40 -7.97 12.52
C ARG A 39 16.57 -9.21 12.21
N GLY A 40 16.23 -9.44 10.95
CA GLY A 40 15.51 -10.64 10.52
C GLY A 40 16.27 -11.92 10.86
N ARG A 41 17.60 -11.88 10.71
CA ARG A 41 18.51 -12.98 11.11
C ARG A 41 18.53 -13.19 12.63
N VAL A 42 18.69 -12.12 13.42
CA VAL A 42 18.68 -12.22 14.90
C VAL A 42 17.36 -12.76 15.43
N ILE A 43 16.21 -12.39 14.84
CA ILE A 43 14.90 -12.92 15.25
C ILE A 43 14.76 -14.40 14.88
N LYS A 44 15.25 -14.84 13.72
CA LYS A 44 15.27 -16.26 13.34
C LYS A 44 16.18 -17.08 14.25
N GLU A 45 17.37 -16.58 14.57
CA GLU A 45 18.31 -17.24 15.50
C GLU A 45 17.74 -17.31 16.92
N ALA A 46 17.13 -16.23 17.42
CA ALA A 46 16.47 -16.22 18.73
C ALA A 46 15.29 -17.21 18.79
N ARG A 47 14.49 -17.32 17.72
CA ARG A 47 13.41 -18.33 17.63
C ARG A 47 13.95 -19.76 17.54
N GLY A 48 15.07 -19.97 16.84
CA GLY A 48 15.76 -21.27 16.79
C GLY A 48 16.30 -21.70 18.17
N GLN A 49 16.87 -20.78 18.93
CA GLN A 49 17.35 -21.07 20.29
C GLN A 49 16.19 -21.31 21.27
N HIS A 50 15.09 -20.58 21.16
CA HIS A 50 13.93 -20.75 22.03
C HIS A 50 13.18 -22.08 21.79
N THR A 51 13.18 -22.56 20.53
CA THR A 51 12.61 -23.87 20.19
C THR A 51 13.52 -25.01 20.63
N ALA A 52 14.85 -24.86 20.52
CA ALA A 52 15.81 -25.82 21.07
C ALA A 52 15.72 -25.95 22.60
N LEU A 53 15.55 -24.84 23.33
CA LEU A 53 15.39 -24.85 24.79
C LEU A 53 14.02 -25.42 25.25
N ARG A 54 12.97 -25.33 24.42
CA ARG A 54 11.68 -25.98 24.71
C ARG A 54 11.73 -27.48 24.47
N ALA A 55 12.36 -27.93 23.38
CA ALA A 55 12.53 -29.36 23.11
C ALA A 55 13.30 -30.09 24.24
N GLY A 56 14.21 -29.40 24.92
CA GLY A 56 14.94 -29.94 26.08
C GLY A 56 14.13 -30.04 27.38
N LYS A 57 13.06 -29.26 27.58
CA LYS A 57 12.27 -29.29 28.84
C LYS A 57 11.08 -30.25 28.78
N ASP A 58 10.61 -30.54 27.58
CA ASP A 58 9.45 -31.42 27.38
C ASP A 58 9.83 -32.92 27.47
N TYR A 59 11.11 -33.29 27.34
CA TYR A 59 11.54 -34.68 27.56
C TYR A 59 11.62 -35.05 29.05
N GLU A 60 11.99 -34.11 29.94
CA GLU A 60 12.07 -34.39 31.38
C GLU A 60 10.70 -34.42 32.08
N THR A 61 9.76 -33.58 31.65
CA THR A 61 8.42 -33.54 32.27
C THR A 61 7.53 -34.70 31.82
N ASN A 62 7.73 -35.24 30.62
CA ASN A 62 6.99 -36.41 30.15
C ASN A 62 7.48 -37.75 30.74
N LEU A 63 8.72 -37.84 31.24
CA LEU A 63 9.19 -39.06 31.89
C LEU A 63 8.62 -39.26 33.31
N ARG A 64 8.34 -38.16 34.04
CA ARG A 64 7.77 -38.24 35.40
C ARG A 64 6.27 -38.52 35.44
N ARG A 65 5.48 -38.15 34.42
CA ARG A 65 4.02 -38.37 34.42
C ARG A 65 3.58 -39.79 34.03
N LYS A 66 4.49 -40.65 33.55
CA LYS A 66 4.13 -42.02 33.12
C LYS A 66 4.01 -43.06 34.25
N ARG A 67 4.12 -42.69 35.54
CA ARG A 67 3.99 -43.66 36.64
C ARG A 67 2.76 -43.54 37.54
N GLU A 68 1.94 -42.52 37.40
CA GLU A 68 0.80 -42.33 38.31
C GLU A 68 -0.42 -41.84 37.54
N PHE A 69 -1.17 -42.78 36.95
CA PHE A 69 -2.64 -42.78 36.90
C PHE A 69 -3.11 -44.05 36.17
N ARG A 70 -3.26 -45.15 36.93
CA ARG A 70 -4.15 -46.25 36.57
C ARG A 70 -5.51 -45.90 37.15
N VAL A 71 -6.44 -45.42 36.34
CA VAL A 71 -7.88 -45.46 36.67
C VAL A 71 -8.58 -46.22 35.53
N PRO A 72 -9.26 -47.33 35.82
CA PRO A 72 -10.03 -48.07 34.83
C PRO A 72 -11.25 -47.25 34.42
N LEU A 73 -11.39 -46.96 33.13
CA LEU A 73 -12.61 -46.43 32.54
C LEU A 73 -13.37 -47.60 31.91
N GLU A 74 -14.49 -47.95 32.54
CA GLU A 74 -15.47 -48.87 32.00
C GLU A 74 -16.09 -48.29 30.72
N LEU A 75 -16.14 -49.12 29.67
CA LEU A 75 -16.78 -48.82 28.40
C LEU A 75 -18.30 -49.00 28.55
N GLU A 76 -19.06 -47.92 28.40
CA GLU A 76 -20.48 -48.00 28.05
C GLU A 76 -20.66 -47.69 26.55
N PRO A 77 -21.22 -48.62 25.75
CA PRO A 77 -21.38 -48.47 24.31
C PRO A 77 -22.74 -47.86 23.95
N GLY A 78 -22.72 -46.87 23.05
CA GLY A 78 -23.81 -46.65 22.10
C GLY A 78 -24.62 -45.37 22.26
N ARG A 79 -24.45 -44.45 21.30
CA ARG A 79 -25.53 -43.96 20.41
C ARG A 79 -24.97 -42.93 19.43
N LEU A 80 -24.69 -43.41 18.22
CA LEU A 80 -24.63 -42.59 17.01
C LEU A 80 -26.05 -42.12 16.68
N ARG A 81 -26.26 -40.81 16.58
CA ARG A 81 -27.46 -40.25 15.94
C ARG A 81 -27.04 -39.14 14.99
N VAL A 82 -26.85 -39.53 13.73
CA VAL A 82 -26.82 -38.64 12.57
C VAL A 82 -28.25 -38.17 12.32
N GLN A 83 -28.45 -36.86 12.26
CA GLN A 83 -29.61 -36.27 11.58
C GLN A 83 -29.08 -35.17 10.67
N GLU A 84 -28.97 -35.54 9.40
CA GLU A 84 -28.97 -34.63 8.26
C GLU A 84 -30.39 -34.08 8.13
N THR A 85 -30.52 -32.78 7.89
CA THR A 85 -31.81 -32.18 7.49
C THR A 85 -31.52 -31.10 6.47
N THR A 86 -31.54 -31.50 5.20
CA THR A 86 -31.67 -30.63 4.04
C THR A 86 -33.15 -30.31 3.81
N PRO A 87 -33.53 -29.05 3.53
CA PRO A 87 -34.75 -28.75 2.83
C PRO A 87 -34.43 -28.52 1.34
N SER A 88 -34.81 -29.52 0.54
CA SER A 88 -35.01 -29.42 -0.89
C SER A 88 -36.46 -28.97 -1.12
N LEU A 89 -36.66 -27.89 -1.87
CA LEU A 89 -37.96 -27.50 -2.39
C LEU A 89 -37.80 -27.24 -3.90
N ASP A 90 -38.11 -28.31 -4.63
CA ASP A 90 -38.35 -28.33 -6.06
C ASP A 90 -39.70 -27.69 -6.41
N SER A 91 -39.79 -27.33 -7.70
CA SER A 91 -41.00 -27.37 -8.56
C SER A 91 -42.07 -26.30 -8.31
N ALA A 92 -42.82 -25.80 -9.30
CA ALA A 92 -42.82 -25.87 -10.76
C ALA A 92 -44.00 -24.99 -11.23
N GLY A 93 -43.94 -24.57 -12.50
CA GLY A 93 -45.11 -24.08 -13.25
C GLY A 93 -45.32 -22.56 -13.21
N THR A 94 -45.81 -21.87 -14.24
CA THR A 94 -46.05 -22.09 -15.68
C THR A 94 -46.87 -20.85 -16.10
N ASP A 95 -46.78 -20.51 -17.39
CA ASP A 95 -47.78 -19.79 -18.17
C ASP A 95 -47.86 -18.26 -18.04
N ASP A 96 -47.26 -17.61 -19.04
CA ASP A 96 -47.96 -16.84 -20.07
C ASP A 96 -49.17 -16.00 -19.61
N GLN A 97 -48.99 -14.68 -19.63
CA GLN A 97 -49.96 -13.81 -20.29
C GLN A 97 -49.36 -12.47 -20.69
N ASP A 98 -49.43 -12.24 -22.00
CA ASP A 98 -49.28 -10.96 -22.67
C ASP A 98 -50.17 -9.88 -22.04
N SER A 99 -49.56 -8.75 -21.71
CA SER A 99 -50.27 -7.47 -21.69
C SER A 99 -49.27 -6.36 -21.94
N GLU A 100 -49.10 -6.06 -23.22
CA GLU A 100 -48.82 -4.72 -23.71
C GLU A 100 -49.80 -3.75 -23.04
N ASN A 101 -49.30 -2.66 -22.43
CA ASN A 101 -49.83 -1.30 -22.57
C ASN A 101 -49.28 -0.35 -21.49
N ALA A 102 -49.04 0.88 -21.96
CA ALA A 102 -48.88 2.12 -21.22
C ALA A 102 -47.52 2.38 -20.58
N GLU A 103 -46.66 3.00 -21.40
CA GLU A 103 -45.75 4.09 -21.00
C GLU A 103 -46.47 5.03 -20.02
N SER A 104 -46.24 4.82 -18.73
CA SER A 104 -46.57 5.79 -17.70
C SER A 104 -45.24 6.26 -17.14
N ASP A 105 -44.94 7.54 -17.36
CA ASP A 105 -43.89 8.33 -16.71
C ASP A 105 -44.09 8.29 -15.18
N GLY A 106 -43.80 7.13 -14.59
CA GLY A 106 -43.72 6.93 -13.17
C GLY A 106 -42.37 7.45 -12.74
N ASP A 107 -42.37 8.68 -12.22
CA ASP A 107 -41.32 9.22 -11.37
C ASP A 107 -40.77 8.10 -10.48
N LEU A 108 -39.61 7.56 -10.86
CA LEU A 108 -38.90 6.61 -10.04
C LEU A 108 -38.65 7.33 -8.72
N PRO A 109 -39.18 6.83 -7.59
CA PRO A 109 -38.88 7.43 -6.31
C PRO A 109 -37.36 7.40 -6.19
N ILE A 110 -36.76 8.59 -6.12
CA ILE A 110 -35.37 8.75 -5.70
C ILE A 110 -35.31 8.02 -4.37
N GLU A 111 -34.77 6.79 -4.40
CA GLU A 111 -34.55 6.03 -3.20
C GLU A 111 -33.71 6.93 -2.32
N VAL A 112 -34.35 7.39 -1.25
CA VAL A 112 -33.76 8.25 -0.23
C VAL A 112 -32.52 7.49 0.20
N ILE A 113 -31.36 7.93 -0.29
CA ILE A 113 -30.05 7.39 0.07
C ILE A 113 -30.07 7.41 1.59
N CYS A 114 -30.15 6.20 2.16
CA CYS A 114 -30.39 6.00 3.56
C CYS A 114 -29.39 6.85 4.33
N ASP A 115 -29.90 7.60 5.29
CA ASP A 115 -29.13 8.44 6.20
C ASP A 115 -27.83 7.71 6.54
N LEU A 116 -26.71 8.31 6.13
CA LEU A 116 -25.39 7.78 6.41
C LEU A 116 -25.23 7.82 7.93
N GLU A 117 -25.61 6.73 8.60
CA GLU A 117 -25.46 6.59 10.03
C GLU A 117 -23.96 6.65 10.31
N VAL A 118 -23.51 7.82 10.76
CA VAL A 118 -22.16 8.00 11.29
C VAL A 118 -22.11 7.11 12.53
N ILE A 119 -21.65 5.87 12.38
CA ILE A 119 -21.49 4.93 13.49
C ILE A 119 -20.52 5.60 14.47
N PRO A 120 -20.99 6.06 15.65
CA PRO A 120 -20.09 6.58 16.64
C PRO A 120 -19.22 5.42 17.10
N GLN A 121 -17.91 5.51 16.84
CA GLN A 121 -16.96 4.58 17.42
C GLN A 121 -16.84 4.90 18.90
N ASP A 122 -17.70 4.27 19.72
CA ASP A 122 -17.58 4.28 21.17
C ASP A 122 -16.36 3.46 21.57
N VAL A 123 -15.19 4.10 21.53
CA VAL A 123 -13.97 3.53 22.08
C VAL A 123 -14.02 3.69 23.60
N ASP A 124 -14.03 2.58 24.33
CA ASP A 124 -14.01 2.59 25.80
C ASP A 124 -12.76 3.37 26.31
N GLU A 125 -12.99 4.47 27.03
CA GLU A 125 -11.93 5.31 27.60
C GLU A 125 -11.01 4.50 28.52
N GLN A 126 -11.51 3.44 29.18
CA GLN A 126 -10.69 2.53 29.99
C GLN A 126 -9.72 1.72 29.12
N GLU A 127 -10.16 1.23 27.97
CA GLU A 127 -9.29 0.56 27.01
C GLU A 127 -8.22 1.53 26.50
N LEU A 128 -8.62 2.75 26.13
CA LEU A 128 -7.73 3.84 25.73
C LEU A 128 -6.67 4.15 26.79
N GLN A 129 -7.05 4.20 28.07
CA GLN A 129 -6.13 4.41 29.19
C GLN A 129 -5.19 3.21 29.40
N ARG A 130 -5.69 1.98 29.27
CA ARG A 130 -4.85 0.77 29.33
C ARG A 130 -3.78 0.80 28.25
N LEU A 131 -4.14 1.22 27.04
CA LEU A 131 -3.21 1.33 25.91
C LEU A 131 -2.14 2.40 26.11
N ARG A 132 -2.51 3.57 26.67
CA ARG A 132 -1.52 4.60 27.05
C ARG A 132 -0.48 4.05 28.04
N ARG A 133 -0.94 3.35 29.09
CA ARG A 133 -0.04 2.76 30.10
C ARG A 133 0.89 1.69 29.53
N GLU A 134 0.40 0.87 28.59
CA GLU A 134 1.24 -0.12 27.91
C GLU A 134 2.30 0.52 27.00
N ASN A 135 2.00 1.68 26.40
CA ASN A 135 2.94 2.41 25.54
C ASN A 135 4.05 3.07 26.36
N ASP A 136 3.69 3.71 27.48
CA ASP A 136 4.65 4.32 28.40
C ASP A 136 5.63 3.29 28.98
N ARG A 137 5.15 2.08 29.30
CA ARG A 137 6.02 0.97 29.77
C ARG A 137 7.00 0.46 28.72
N SER A 138 6.68 0.59 27.44
CA SER A 138 7.53 0.11 26.35
C SER A 138 8.63 1.11 25.97
N SER A 139 8.52 2.35 26.45
CA SER A 139 9.41 3.47 26.10
C SER A 139 10.65 3.57 26.98
N SER A 140 10.88 2.63 27.91
CA SER A 140 12.09 2.65 28.74
C SER A 140 13.34 2.53 27.86
N PRO A 141 14.21 3.55 27.83
CA PRO A 141 15.40 3.58 26.99
C PRO A 141 16.48 2.69 27.61
N ALA A 142 16.43 1.40 27.32
CA ALA A 142 17.51 0.48 27.65
C ALA A 142 18.60 0.56 26.56
N GLY A 143 19.75 1.15 26.94
CA GLY A 143 21.14 0.91 26.48
C GLY A 143 21.40 0.75 24.97
N ALA A 144 22.05 1.71 24.31
CA ALA A 144 23.50 1.94 24.28
C ALA A 144 24.27 1.04 23.29
N ASN A 145 24.80 1.71 22.25
CA ASN A 145 26.04 1.47 21.50
C ASN A 145 26.51 0.02 21.28
N GLU A 146 26.50 -0.41 20.01
CA GLU A 146 27.66 -1.13 19.45
C GLU A 146 27.93 -0.59 18.03
N GLY A 147 29.16 -0.12 17.83
CA GLY A 147 29.69 0.29 16.53
C GLY A 147 30.11 -0.95 15.76
N ILE A 148 29.66 -1.04 14.51
CA ILE A 148 30.12 -2.04 13.55
C ILE A 148 30.63 -1.27 12.35
N ASP A 149 31.94 -1.40 12.13
CA ASP A 149 32.66 -1.01 10.93
C ASP A 149 32.45 -2.13 9.89
N ASP A 150 31.76 -1.84 8.79
CA ASP A 150 31.58 -2.79 7.69
C ASP A 150 32.13 -2.19 6.37
N GLU A 151 32.96 -3.01 5.72
CA GLU A 151 33.70 -2.76 4.48
C GLU A 151 32.80 -2.76 3.23
N GLU A 152 33.23 -1.95 2.25
CA GLU A 152 32.59 -1.67 0.97
C GLU A 152 32.54 -2.87 0.02
N ALA A 153 31.34 -3.27 -0.41
CA ALA A 153 31.13 -3.98 -1.67
C ALA A 153 30.38 -3.06 -2.65
N GLY A 154 31.00 -2.79 -3.79
CA GLY A 154 30.47 -1.91 -4.83
C GLY A 154 29.41 -2.59 -5.68
N GLU A 155 28.13 -2.29 -5.41
CA GLU A 155 27.02 -2.58 -6.32
C GLU A 155 26.62 -1.31 -7.08
N GLU A 156 26.51 -1.45 -8.40
CA GLU A 156 26.15 -0.40 -9.35
C GLU A 156 24.66 -0.06 -9.22
N LYS A 157 24.31 0.75 -8.21
CA LYS A 157 22.93 1.20 -7.98
C LYS A 157 22.47 2.18 -9.05
N VAL A 158 21.32 1.88 -9.64
CA VAL A 158 20.58 2.79 -10.50
C VAL A 158 20.14 3.99 -9.65
N SER A 159 20.85 5.11 -9.79
CA SER A 159 20.57 6.34 -9.07
C SER A 159 19.31 7.01 -9.65
N PHE A 160 18.17 6.86 -8.99
CA PHE A 160 16.97 7.64 -9.31
C PHE A 160 17.10 9.08 -8.77
N PRO A 161 16.85 10.12 -9.58
CA PRO A 161 16.87 11.49 -9.09
C PRO A 161 15.74 11.68 -8.06
N SER A 162 16.10 12.06 -6.83
CA SER A 162 15.10 12.32 -5.79
C SER A 162 14.11 13.41 -6.22
N PRO A 163 12.80 13.22 -5.99
CA PRO A 163 11.77 14.20 -6.32
C PRO A 163 12.09 15.55 -5.69
N GLN A 164 12.24 16.58 -6.52
CA GLN A 164 12.27 17.95 -6.02
C GLN A 164 10.84 18.33 -5.66
N HIS A 165 10.47 18.17 -4.38
CA HIS A 165 9.21 18.69 -3.85
C HIS A 165 9.22 20.21 -4.00
N SER A 166 8.83 20.70 -5.17
CA SER A 166 8.62 22.12 -5.37
C SER A 166 7.47 22.52 -4.46
N LYS A 167 7.68 23.55 -3.64
CA LYS A 167 6.66 24.05 -2.71
C LYS A 167 5.51 24.60 -3.54
N HIS A 168 4.53 23.76 -3.86
CA HIS A 168 3.38 24.16 -4.65
C HIS A 168 2.53 25.11 -3.84
N SER A 169 2.53 26.38 -4.26
CA SER A 169 1.55 27.37 -3.85
C SER A 169 0.16 26.89 -4.28
N HIS A 170 -0.61 26.34 -3.35
CA HIS A 170 -2.02 25.99 -3.55
C HIS A 170 -2.86 27.28 -3.66
N GLY A 171 -2.82 27.94 -4.81
CA GLY A 171 -3.82 28.92 -5.23
C GLY A 171 -4.65 28.32 -6.36
N PRO A 172 -5.97 28.09 -6.20
CA PRO A 172 -6.80 27.41 -7.20
C PRO A 172 -7.28 28.36 -8.32
N THR A 173 -6.44 29.30 -8.75
CA THR A 173 -6.76 30.23 -9.85
C THR A 173 -5.99 29.94 -11.13
N GLY A 174 -5.32 28.78 -11.22
CA GLY A 174 -4.75 28.34 -12.48
C GLY A 174 -5.88 28.04 -13.46
N SER A 175 -5.76 28.53 -14.69
CA SER A 175 -6.69 28.14 -15.76
C SER A 175 -6.62 26.62 -15.97
N GLU A 176 -7.71 25.99 -16.43
CA GLU A 176 -7.72 24.56 -16.79
C GLU A 176 -6.58 24.20 -17.75
N GLN A 177 -6.21 25.15 -18.62
CA GLN A 177 -5.08 25.06 -19.53
C GLN A 177 -3.72 24.95 -18.81
N GLU A 178 -3.50 25.68 -17.71
CA GLU A 178 -2.27 25.58 -16.90
C GLU A 178 -2.16 24.23 -16.20
N HIS A 179 -3.27 23.72 -15.64
CA HIS A 179 -3.33 22.37 -15.09
C HIS A 179 -2.97 21.34 -16.15
N PHE A 180 -3.58 21.45 -17.33
CA PHE A 180 -3.33 20.53 -18.44
C PHE A 180 -1.87 20.54 -18.89
N GLN A 181 -1.28 21.73 -19.06
CA GLN A 181 0.14 21.86 -19.43
C GLN A 181 1.05 21.24 -18.37
N ARG A 182 0.72 21.42 -17.09
CA ARG A 182 1.47 20.81 -15.98
C ARG A 182 1.39 19.30 -16.01
N VAL A 183 0.18 18.73 -16.13
CA VAL A 183 -0.03 17.27 -16.25
C VAL A 183 0.74 16.72 -17.44
N SER A 184 0.71 17.39 -18.59
CA SER A 184 1.42 16.98 -19.81
C SER A 184 2.93 17.02 -19.65
N CYS A 185 3.48 18.06 -19.03
CA CYS A 185 4.91 18.17 -18.75
C CYS A 185 5.41 17.05 -17.83
N VAL A 186 4.66 16.77 -16.74
CA VAL A 186 4.97 15.69 -15.80
C VAL A 186 4.89 14.35 -16.53
N ARG A 187 3.79 14.08 -17.24
CA ARG A 187 3.60 12.84 -18.02
C ARG A 187 4.78 12.62 -18.97
N HIS A 188 5.13 13.62 -19.78
CA HIS A 188 6.23 13.53 -20.73
C HIS A 188 7.58 13.25 -20.06
N SER A 189 7.90 13.98 -18.99
CA SER A 189 9.15 13.81 -18.23
C SER A 189 9.32 12.38 -17.68
N TYR A 190 8.29 11.81 -17.04
CA TYR A 190 8.38 10.48 -16.45
C TYR A 190 8.31 9.36 -17.49
N MET A 191 7.45 9.49 -18.51
CA MET A 191 7.35 8.53 -19.62
C MET A 191 8.68 8.39 -20.36
N GLN A 192 9.38 9.49 -20.63
CA GLN A 192 10.69 9.45 -21.29
C GLN A 192 11.79 8.84 -20.43
N LYS A 193 11.78 9.11 -19.12
CA LYS A 193 12.84 8.68 -18.19
C LYS A 193 12.70 7.22 -17.77
N LEU A 194 11.50 6.80 -17.42
CA LEU A 194 11.25 5.52 -16.76
C LEU A 194 10.47 4.54 -17.62
N LYS A 195 9.91 4.98 -18.77
CA LYS A 195 9.06 4.16 -19.64
C LYS A 195 7.93 3.46 -18.85
N LEU A 196 7.24 4.21 -17.99
CA LEU A 196 6.23 3.61 -17.12
C LEU A 196 5.10 3.00 -17.97
N PRO A 197 4.50 1.89 -17.49
CA PRO A 197 3.29 1.33 -18.09
C PRO A 197 2.14 2.34 -18.15
N GLN A 198 1.18 2.07 -19.03
CA GLN A 198 -0.07 2.82 -19.05
C GLN A 198 -0.86 2.53 -17.75
N PRO A 199 -1.45 3.55 -17.10
CA PRO A 199 -2.31 3.32 -15.95
C PRO A 199 -3.50 2.43 -16.31
N LEU A 200 -3.63 1.30 -15.62
CA LEU A 200 -4.72 0.34 -15.80
C LEU A 200 -6.07 0.93 -15.36
N LEU A 201 -7.17 0.43 -15.94
CA LEU A 201 -8.52 0.68 -15.42
C LEU A 201 -8.80 -0.19 -14.19
N ALA A 202 -9.87 0.13 -13.45
CA ALA A 202 -10.17 -0.51 -12.17
C ALA A 202 -10.29 -2.04 -12.28
N GLU A 203 -11.00 -2.55 -13.29
CA GLU A 203 -11.21 -3.99 -13.46
C GLU A 203 -9.88 -4.71 -13.77
N GLU A 204 -9.16 -4.26 -14.81
CA GLU A 204 -7.85 -4.82 -15.17
C GLU A 204 -6.84 -4.74 -14.02
N LEU A 205 -6.82 -3.61 -13.30
CA LEU A 205 -5.97 -3.42 -12.13
C LEU A 205 -6.21 -4.49 -11.08
N LEU A 206 -7.47 -4.80 -10.77
CA LEU A 206 -7.82 -5.78 -9.76
C LEU A 206 -7.51 -7.20 -10.22
N GLU A 207 -7.86 -7.53 -11.46
CA GLU A 207 -7.54 -8.84 -12.05
C GLU A 207 -6.05 -9.16 -11.91
N ARG A 208 -5.18 -8.19 -12.21
CA ARG A 208 -3.73 -8.35 -12.06
C ARG A 208 -3.28 -8.36 -10.60
N THR A 209 -3.86 -7.52 -9.76
CA THR A 209 -3.46 -7.41 -8.34
C THR A 209 -3.87 -8.63 -7.52
N LEU A 210 -4.97 -9.32 -7.88
CA LEU A 210 -5.48 -10.50 -7.17
C LEU A 210 -4.44 -11.62 -7.01
N LYS A 211 -3.54 -11.79 -7.98
CA LYS A 211 -2.41 -12.74 -7.92
C LYS A 211 -1.51 -12.52 -6.70
N TYR A 212 -1.43 -11.29 -6.20
CA TYR A 212 -0.56 -10.89 -5.09
C TYR A 212 -1.27 -10.87 -3.75
N PHE A 213 -2.57 -11.11 -3.68
CA PHE A 213 -3.34 -11.08 -2.42
C PHE A 213 -2.77 -11.99 -1.32
N PRO A 214 -2.20 -13.19 -1.60
CA PRO A 214 -1.52 -13.98 -0.58
C PRO A 214 -0.35 -13.26 0.13
N LEU A 215 0.17 -12.17 -0.44
CA LEU A 215 1.17 -11.32 0.21
C LEU A 215 0.62 -10.62 1.46
N VAL A 216 -0.68 -10.29 1.48
CA VAL A 216 -1.35 -9.67 2.64
C VAL A 216 -1.16 -10.52 3.89
N GLU A 217 -1.42 -11.82 3.81
CA GLU A 217 -1.24 -12.73 4.95
C GLU A 217 0.22 -12.82 5.41
N LYS A 218 1.17 -12.79 4.46
CA LYS A 218 2.61 -12.80 4.76
C LYS A 218 3.06 -11.51 5.45
N ILE A 219 2.52 -10.35 5.06
CA ILE A 219 2.79 -9.06 5.71
C ILE A 219 2.20 -9.05 7.12
N LEU A 220 0.93 -9.44 7.27
CA LEU A 220 0.24 -9.46 8.56
C LEU A 220 0.91 -10.40 9.57
N SER A 221 1.43 -11.54 9.10
CA SER A 221 2.19 -12.49 9.92
C SER A 221 3.65 -12.07 10.17
N GLY A 222 4.13 -11.00 9.53
CA GLY A 222 5.51 -10.52 9.60
C GLY A 222 6.52 -11.44 8.91
N GLN A 223 6.06 -12.29 8.00
CA GLN A 223 6.92 -13.17 7.17
C GLN A 223 7.50 -12.44 5.96
N HIS A 224 6.86 -11.36 5.52
CA HIS A 224 7.31 -10.52 4.40
C HIS A 224 7.68 -9.11 4.90
N PRO A 225 8.86 -8.58 4.54
CA PRO A 225 9.20 -7.18 4.82
C PRO A 225 8.31 -6.25 3.97
N SER A 226 8.01 -5.06 4.49
CA SER A 226 7.19 -4.08 3.78
C SER A 226 7.69 -2.68 4.11
N MET A 227 8.08 -1.92 3.09
CA MET A 227 8.53 -0.53 3.24
C MET A 227 7.43 0.33 3.86
N TYR A 228 6.19 0.18 3.37
CA TYR A 228 5.04 0.94 3.86
C TYR A 228 4.70 0.59 5.31
N TYR A 229 4.86 -0.68 5.71
CA TYR A 229 4.71 -1.07 7.10
C TYR A 229 5.77 -0.43 8.01
N ASP A 230 7.01 -0.29 7.54
CA ASP A 230 8.07 0.39 8.28
C ASP A 230 7.84 1.91 8.40
N HIS A 231 7.28 2.55 7.37
CA HIS A 231 6.79 3.93 7.46
C HIS A 231 5.65 4.06 8.47
N ALA A 232 4.66 3.17 8.42
CA ALA A 232 3.55 3.10 9.37
C ALA A 232 4.03 2.91 10.82
N ARG A 233 5.03 2.04 11.02
CA ARG A 233 5.65 1.80 12.31
C ARG A 233 6.45 3.00 12.80
N SER A 234 7.12 3.72 11.90
CA SER A 234 7.85 4.94 12.21
C SER A 234 6.89 6.07 12.61
N ALA A 235 5.75 6.19 11.94
CA ALA A 235 4.67 7.09 12.34
C ALA A 235 4.12 6.74 13.73
N PHE A 236 3.81 5.46 13.98
CA PHE A 236 3.34 4.98 15.28
C PHE A 236 4.31 5.33 16.42
N LYS A 237 5.61 5.10 16.24
CA LYS A 237 6.63 5.42 17.25
C LYS A 237 6.71 6.91 17.62
N ARG A 238 6.33 7.79 16.70
CA ARG A 238 6.29 9.25 16.94
C ARG A 238 5.02 9.68 17.67
N SER A 239 3.98 8.85 17.65
CA SER A 239 2.72 9.11 18.34
C SER A 239 2.79 8.73 19.81
N ARG A 240 2.10 9.53 20.65
CA ARG A 240 1.84 9.21 22.06
C ARG A 240 0.43 8.63 22.26
N ARG A 241 -0.36 8.54 21.19
CA ARG A 241 -1.76 8.12 21.25
C ARG A 241 -1.89 6.62 21.01
N ALA A 242 -2.96 6.05 21.55
CA ALA A 242 -3.30 4.64 21.34
C ALA A 242 -3.87 4.36 19.93
N VAL A 243 -4.51 5.38 19.34
CA VAL A 243 -5.13 5.36 18.01
C VAL A 243 -4.72 6.62 17.27
N LEU A 244 -4.53 6.49 15.95
CA LEU A 244 -4.20 7.56 15.02
C LEU A 244 -5.31 8.60 15.03
N SER A 245 -4.96 9.83 15.39
CA SER A 245 -5.93 10.92 15.40
C SER A 245 -5.98 11.69 14.11
N ILE A 246 -7.11 12.38 13.86
CA ILE A 246 -7.29 13.23 12.69
C ILE A 246 -6.16 14.27 12.57
N ASP A 247 -5.73 14.87 13.68
CA ASP A 247 -4.63 15.85 13.67
C ASP A 247 -3.28 15.23 13.36
N GLU A 248 -3.01 14.01 13.84
CA GLU A 248 -1.80 13.27 13.48
C GLU A 248 -1.83 12.88 12.01
N PHE A 249 -2.96 12.35 11.54
CA PHE A 249 -3.16 11.95 10.14
C PHE A 249 -2.92 13.11 9.17
N ARG A 250 -3.46 14.31 9.46
CA ARG A 250 -3.20 15.53 8.68
C ARG A 250 -1.74 15.98 8.67
N ARG A 251 -0.94 15.55 9.65
CA ARG A 251 0.50 15.85 9.75
C ARG A 251 1.36 14.72 9.21
N LEU A 252 0.77 13.59 8.83
CA LEU A 252 1.50 12.52 8.17
C LEU A 252 1.90 12.97 6.77
N ASP A 253 3.12 12.59 6.39
CA ASP A 253 3.56 12.73 5.02
C ASP A 253 2.95 11.61 4.19
N LEU A 254 1.77 11.87 3.61
CA LEU A 254 1.05 10.88 2.81
C LEU A 254 1.81 10.50 1.53
N SER A 255 2.79 11.30 1.10
CA SER A 255 3.61 10.96 -0.07
C SER A 255 4.42 9.67 0.14
N LEU A 256 4.76 9.33 1.39
CA LEU A 256 5.42 8.07 1.75
C LEU A 256 4.51 6.84 1.69
N PHE A 257 3.21 7.05 1.55
CA PHE A 257 2.20 5.99 1.53
C PHE A 257 1.43 5.94 0.21
N THR A 258 1.81 6.79 -0.76
CA THR A 258 1.20 6.81 -2.09
C THR A 258 1.83 5.74 -2.96
N ALA A 259 1.00 5.04 -3.74
CA ALA A 259 1.39 4.00 -4.66
C ALA A 259 2.01 4.55 -5.97
N GLY A 260 3.04 5.40 -5.85
CA GLY A 260 3.85 5.88 -6.96
C GLY A 260 3.04 6.29 -8.19
N TYR A 261 3.35 5.71 -9.35
CA TYR A 261 2.72 6.05 -10.62
C TYR A 261 1.26 5.57 -10.78
N TYR A 262 0.75 4.70 -9.91
CA TYR A 262 -0.67 4.31 -9.93
C TYR A 262 -1.57 5.43 -9.38
N GLY A 263 -1.05 6.25 -8.46
CA GLY A 263 -1.82 7.30 -7.80
C GLY A 263 -2.72 6.78 -6.68
N VAL A 264 -3.39 7.71 -5.99
CA VAL A 264 -4.19 7.44 -4.80
C VAL A 264 -5.53 6.80 -5.17
N ARG A 265 -6.18 7.18 -6.28
CA ARG A 265 -7.49 6.65 -6.66
C ARG A 265 -7.44 5.14 -6.89
N ARG A 266 -6.43 4.68 -7.64
CA ARG A 266 -6.19 3.24 -7.90
C ARG A 266 -5.82 2.48 -6.63
N GLN A 267 -4.95 3.06 -5.80
CA GLN A 267 -4.61 2.52 -4.48
C GLN A 267 -5.86 2.32 -3.61
N MET A 268 -6.78 3.28 -3.57
CA MET A 268 -8.03 3.14 -2.79
C MET A 268 -8.92 2.04 -3.35
N ARG A 269 -9.01 1.89 -4.69
CA ARG A 269 -9.80 0.80 -5.30
C ARG A 269 -9.26 -0.58 -4.90
N VAL A 270 -7.95 -0.76 -4.89
CA VAL A 270 -7.30 -1.99 -4.40
C VAL A 270 -7.55 -2.18 -2.91
N ALA A 271 -7.48 -1.12 -2.10
CA ALA A 271 -7.73 -1.20 -0.66
C ALA A 271 -9.15 -1.67 -0.31
N VAL A 272 -10.16 -1.21 -1.05
CA VAL A 272 -11.55 -1.69 -0.92
C VAL A 272 -11.62 -3.20 -1.16
N GLU A 273 -10.94 -3.69 -2.18
CA GLU A 273 -10.89 -5.13 -2.48
C GLU A 273 -10.15 -5.90 -1.37
N VAL A 274 -9.01 -5.40 -0.88
CA VAL A 274 -8.29 -6.02 0.25
C VAL A 274 -9.19 -6.11 1.48
N LEU A 275 -9.97 -5.07 1.78
CA LEU A 275 -10.92 -5.09 2.90
C LEU A 275 -12.03 -6.11 2.66
N HIS A 276 -12.54 -6.24 1.42
CA HIS A 276 -13.56 -7.24 1.11
C HIS A 276 -13.10 -8.66 1.46
N HIS A 277 -11.87 -9.04 1.09
CA HIS A 277 -11.35 -10.40 1.31
C HIS A 277 -10.74 -10.62 2.71
N TYR A 278 -10.09 -9.60 3.29
CA TYR A 278 -9.25 -9.77 4.48
C TYR A 278 -9.71 -8.99 5.71
N ARG A 279 -10.85 -8.28 5.70
CA ARG A 279 -11.31 -7.48 6.85
C ARG A 279 -11.30 -8.26 8.16
N ASP A 280 -11.87 -9.47 8.18
CA ASP A 280 -11.93 -10.30 9.39
C ASP A 280 -10.54 -10.75 9.84
N LEU A 281 -9.66 -11.08 8.90
CA LEU A 281 -8.30 -11.48 9.19
C LEU A 281 -7.50 -10.32 9.81
N ILE A 282 -7.62 -9.12 9.22
CA ILE A 282 -6.94 -7.89 9.68
C ILE A 282 -7.46 -7.51 11.07
N ALA A 283 -8.78 -7.56 11.29
CA ALA A 283 -9.40 -7.22 12.58
C ALA A 283 -8.98 -8.15 13.73
N ARG A 284 -8.66 -9.42 13.44
CA ARG A 284 -8.19 -10.39 14.45
C ARG A 284 -6.70 -10.26 14.79
N GLN A 285 -5.94 -9.47 14.04
CA GLN A 285 -4.50 -9.32 14.29
C GLN A 285 -4.22 -8.52 15.58
N ASN A 286 -3.45 -9.11 16.49
CA ASN A 286 -2.97 -8.41 17.70
C ASN A 286 -1.68 -7.60 17.41
N ASN A 287 -1.74 -6.71 16.43
CA ASN A 287 -0.62 -5.86 16.05
C ASN A 287 -0.87 -4.41 16.49
N ARG A 288 0.02 -3.86 17.33
CA ARG A 288 -0.09 -2.50 17.88
C ARG A 288 -0.10 -1.42 16.79
N VAL A 289 0.72 -1.59 15.74
CA VAL A 289 0.80 -0.63 14.63
C VAL A 289 -0.51 -0.64 13.85
N LEU A 290 -1.00 -1.83 13.50
CA LEU A 290 -2.27 -2.01 12.80
C LEU A 290 -3.44 -1.43 13.60
N ARG A 291 -3.52 -1.70 14.91
CA ARG A 291 -4.58 -1.14 15.75
C ARG A 291 -4.50 0.38 15.88
N TRP A 292 -3.28 0.94 15.90
CA TRP A 292 -3.11 2.39 15.92
C TRP A 292 -3.62 3.04 14.63
N TRP A 293 -3.28 2.48 13.47
CA TRP A 293 -3.80 2.94 12.17
C TRP A 293 -5.30 2.70 12.00
N GLY A 294 -5.81 1.58 12.52
CA GLY A 294 -7.14 1.08 12.18
C GLY A 294 -7.14 0.23 10.91
N VAL A 295 -8.15 -0.63 10.77
CA VAL A 295 -8.23 -1.64 9.70
C VAL A 295 -8.30 -0.99 8.32
N SER A 296 -9.11 0.06 8.16
CA SER A 296 -9.30 0.75 6.87
C SER A 296 -8.03 1.46 6.43
N ASP A 297 -7.48 2.34 7.27
CA ASP A 297 -6.30 3.14 6.91
C ASP A 297 -5.06 2.25 6.74
N PHE A 298 -4.93 1.17 7.50
CA PHE A 298 -3.86 0.20 7.30
C PHE A 298 -3.99 -0.52 5.95
N ALA A 299 -5.19 -0.90 5.53
CA ALA A 299 -5.40 -1.47 4.20
C ALA A 299 -5.08 -0.46 3.08
N GLN A 300 -5.52 0.79 3.26
CA GLN A 300 -5.32 1.87 2.28
C GLN A 300 -3.86 2.28 2.14
N TYR A 301 -3.16 2.54 3.24
CA TYR A 301 -1.84 3.16 3.24
C TYR A 301 -0.69 2.17 3.41
N VAL A 302 -0.95 0.92 3.78
CA VAL A 302 0.10 -0.10 3.95
C VAL A 302 -0.08 -1.26 2.98
N LEU A 303 -1.23 -1.93 3.01
CA LEU A 303 -1.40 -3.16 2.23
C LEU A 303 -1.58 -2.89 0.73
N ALA A 304 -2.45 -1.96 0.34
CA ALA A 304 -2.69 -1.63 -1.06
C ALA A 304 -1.42 -1.17 -1.81
N PRO A 305 -0.61 -0.23 -1.30
CA PRO A 305 0.61 0.18 -2.00
C PRO A 305 1.67 -0.93 -2.04
N GLU A 306 1.70 -1.85 -1.07
CA GLU A 306 2.58 -3.03 -1.11
C GLU A 306 2.17 -4.00 -2.23
N LEU A 307 0.87 -4.28 -2.38
CA LEU A 307 0.37 -5.11 -3.49
C LEU A 307 0.66 -4.46 -4.85
N LEU A 308 0.47 -3.14 -4.95
CA LEU A 308 0.79 -2.39 -6.16
C LEU A 308 2.29 -2.34 -6.46
N SER A 309 3.15 -2.42 -5.44
CA SER A 309 4.60 -2.54 -5.64
C SER A 309 4.97 -3.91 -6.22
N ALA A 310 4.32 -4.98 -5.76
CA ALA A 310 4.50 -6.32 -6.35
C ALA A 310 4.00 -6.38 -7.81
N LEU A 311 2.89 -5.69 -8.11
CA LEU A 311 2.42 -5.54 -9.49
C LEU A 311 3.40 -4.72 -10.34
N CYS A 312 3.90 -3.59 -9.82
CA CYS A 312 4.92 -2.77 -10.49
C CYS A 312 6.17 -3.58 -10.84
N GLN A 313 6.60 -4.46 -9.93
CA GLN A 313 7.73 -5.36 -10.17
C GLN A 313 7.50 -6.23 -11.41
N GLU A 314 6.30 -6.80 -11.57
CA GLU A 314 5.94 -7.61 -12.75
C GLU A 314 5.81 -6.76 -14.02
N GLU A 315 5.08 -5.65 -13.97
CA GLU A 315 4.80 -4.83 -15.15
C GLU A 315 6.06 -4.16 -15.73
N MET A 316 7.00 -3.79 -14.87
CA MET A 316 8.27 -3.18 -15.28
C MET A 316 9.42 -4.20 -15.35
N ASN A 317 9.14 -5.49 -15.10
CA ASN A 317 10.12 -6.57 -15.09
C ASN A 317 11.37 -6.24 -14.24
N LEU A 318 11.14 -5.73 -13.02
CA LEU A 318 12.18 -5.33 -12.08
C LEU A 318 12.74 -6.56 -11.34
N PRO A 319 14.06 -6.61 -11.09
CA PRO A 319 14.69 -7.80 -10.52
C PRO A 319 14.30 -8.03 -9.06
N THR A 320 14.10 -6.97 -8.28
CA THR A 320 13.73 -7.06 -6.86
C THR A 320 12.49 -6.22 -6.54
N LEU A 321 11.86 -6.50 -5.40
CA LEU A 321 10.73 -5.71 -4.92
C LEU A 321 11.19 -4.34 -4.42
N GLU A 322 12.42 -4.25 -3.91
CA GLU A 322 13.08 -3.03 -3.49
C GLU A 322 13.23 -2.03 -4.66
N ASP A 323 13.56 -2.52 -5.87
CA ASP A 323 13.60 -1.68 -7.07
C ASP A 323 12.21 -1.11 -7.40
N ALA A 324 11.15 -1.90 -7.16
CA ALA A 324 9.78 -1.42 -7.34
C ALA A 324 9.45 -0.34 -6.32
N TRP A 325 9.85 -0.48 -5.06
CA TRP A 325 9.69 0.58 -4.05
C TRP A 325 10.41 1.87 -4.45
N ASP A 326 11.64 1.78 -4.98
CA ASP A 326 12.40 2.94 -5.48
C ASP A 326 11.66 3.65 -6.62
N VAL A 327 11.10 2.90 -7.57
CA VAL A 327 10.26 3.44 -8.64
C VAL A 327 9.00 4.09 -8.07
N MET A 328 8.36 3.47 -7.10
CA MET A 328 7.13 3.98 -6.48
C MET A 328 7.39 5.30 -5.74
N GLU A 329 8.47 5.40 -4.96
CA GLU A 329 8.89 6.66 -4.32
C GLU A 329 9.16 7.74 -5.38
N ALA A 330 9.93 7.40 -6.41
CA ALA A 330 10.32 8.34 -7.47
C ALA A 330 9.14 8.84 -8.31
N THR A 331 8.06 8.07 -8.43
CA THR A 331 6.93 8.36 -9.32
C THR A 331 5.68 8.89 -8.62
N THR A 332 5.76 9.21 -7.32
CA THR A 332 4.62 9.73 -6.54
C THR A 332 3.98 10.98 -7.17
N GLU A 333 4.79 11.91 -7.70
CA GLU A 333 4.27 13.10 -8.39
C GLU A 333 3.47 12.74 -9.65
N PHE A 334 3.92 11.73 -10.40
CA PHE A 334 3.20 11.25 -11.58
C PHE A 334 1.85 10.67 -11.17
N GLY A 335 1.78 9.83 -10.13
CA GLY A 335 0.51 9.27 -9.68
C GLY A 335 -0.51 10.33 -9.30
N LEU A 336 -0.09 11.29 -8.49
CA LEU A 336 -0.96 12.35 -7.96
C LEU A 336 -1.46 13.32 -9.03
N LEU A 337 -0.65 13.64 -10.04
CA LEU A 337 -1.00 14.64 -11.06
C LEU A 337 -1.52 14.02 -12.35
N VAL A 338 -0.97 12.87 -12.76
CA VAL A 338 -1.23 12.29 -14.08
C VAL A 338 -2.17 11.11 -14.00
N ALA A 339 -1.91 10.16 -13.08
CA ALA A 339 -2.71 8.95 -13.00
C ALA A 339 -4.09 9.22 -12.38
N ASP A 340 -4.14 10.02 -11.31
CA ASP A 340 -5.39 10.35 -10.62
C ASP A 340 -6.32 11.29 -11.42
N ASP A 341 -5.77 12.11 -12.32
CA ASP A 341 -6.54 12.97 -13.26
C ASP A 341 -7.18 12.17 -14.41
N GLY A 342 -6.61 11.00 -14.72
CA GLY A 342 -7.09 10.08 -15.75
C GLY A 342 -8.33 9.29 -15.35
N PRO A 343 -8.95 8.58 -16.32
CA PRO A 343 -10.09 7.71 -16.02
C PRO A 343 -9.64 6.53 -15.15
N LEU A 344 -10.47 6.16 -14.18
CA LEU A 344 -10.33 4.95 -13.39
C LEU A 344 -11.24 3.84 -13.91
N GLU A 345 -12.47 4.20 -14.27
CA GLU A 345 -13.50 3.29 -14.75
C GLU A 345 -13.73 3.47 -16.25
N GLU A 346 -14.22 2.44 -16.94
CA GLU A 346 -14.48 2.50 -18.40
C GLU A 346 -15.45 3.60 -18.79
N TRP A 347 -16.48 3.84 -17.98
CA TRP A 347 -17.49 4.87 -18.23
C TRP A 347 -16.95 6.30 -18.06
N GLU A 348 -15.81 6.50 -17.38
CA GLU A 348 -15.14 7.80 -17.27
C GLU A 348 -14.37 8.17 -18.55
N VAL A 349 -14.00 7.18 -19.37
CA VAL A 349 -13.13 7.35 -20.55
C VAL A 349 -13.71 8.35 -21.56
N PRO A 350 -14.99 8.27 -21.99
CA PRO A 350 -15.54 9.21 -22.96
C PRO A 350 -15.53 10.66 -22.46
N ALA A 351 -15.89 10.88 -21.19
CA ALA A 351 -15.88 12.22 -20.59
C ALA A 351 -14.47 12.78 -20.46
N HIS A 352 -13.50 11.94 -20.10
CA HIS A 352 -12.09 12.32 -20.09
C HIS A 352 -11.59 12.68 -21.49
N LEU A 353 -11.90 11.90 -22.53
CA LEU A 353 -11.53 12.20 -23.91
C LEU A 353 -12.15 13.51 -24.42
N ALA A 354 -13.43 13.75 -24.14
CA ALA A 354 -14.10 15.01 -24.51
C ALA A 354 -13.43 16.23 -23.86
N ARG A 355 -12.98 16.10 -22.59
CA ARG A 355 -12.21 17.13 -21.88
C ARG A 355 -10.84 17.38 -22.53
N LEU A 356 -10.15 16.33 -22.99
CA LEU A 356 -8.89 16.48 -23.75
C LEU A 356 -9.10 17.20 -25.08
N GLU A 357 -10.16 16.83 -25.81
CA GLU A 357 -10.50 17.45 -27.09
C GLU A 357 -10.86 18.93 -26.92
N ALA A 358 -11.68 19.26 -25.91
CA ALA A 358 -12.02 20.65 -25.58
C ALA A 358 -10.80 21.49 -25.18
N ALA A 359 -9.80 20.87 -24.54
CA ALA A 359 -8.53 21.52 -24.22
C ALA A 359 -7.59 21.70 -25.43
N GLY A 360 -8.00 21.28 -26.64
CA GLY A 360 -7.19 21.37 -27.86
C GLY A 360 -6.13 20.27 -27.99
N HIS A 361 -6.25 19.19 -27.21
CA HIS A 361 -5.33 18.05 -27.27
C HIS A 361 -5.99 16.94 -28.06
N SER A 362 -5.71 16.91 -29.36
CA SER A 362 -6.13 15.81 -30.22
C SER A 362 -5.59 14.50 -29.65
N SER A 363 -6.49 13.55 -29.40
CA SER A 363 -6.19 12.23 -28.89
C SER A 363 -5.42 11.41 -29.93
N ASN A 364 -4.14 11.72 -30.16
CA ASN A 364 -3.23 10.84 -30.87
C ASN A 364 -2.90 9.57 -30.04
N LEU A 365 -3.67 9.27 -28.99
CA LEU A 365 -3.65 8.02 -28.23
C LEU A 365 -4.30 6.86 -29.01
N ARG A 366 -5.00 7.13 -30.11
CA ARG A 366 -5.45 6.06 -31.00
C ARG A 366 -4.30 5.58 -31.87
N GLU A 367 -3.87 4.36 -31.54
CA GLU A 367 -3.29 3.37 -32.45
C GLU A 367 -1.80 3.55 -32.76
N ASP A 368 -0.97 2.95 -31.90
CA ASP A 368 0.12 2.14 -32.42
C ASP A 368 -0.50 0.79 -32.87
N PRO A 369 -0.78 0.56 -34.17
CA PRO A 369 -1.27 -0.73 -34.67
C PRO A 369 -0.21 -1.85 -34.60
N SER A 370 0.90 -1.64 -33.87
CA SER A 370 1.99 -2.60 -33.78
C SER A 370 1.72 -3.78 -32.83
N ASN A 371 0.58 -3.80 -32.12
CA ASN A 371 0.20 -4.95 -31.31
C ASN A 371 -0.65 -6.01 -32.06
N ASP A 372 -0.82 -5.89 -33.38
CA ASP A 372 -1.37 -6.98 -34.21
C ASP A 372 -0.26 -7.92 -34.70
N LYS A 373 0.53 -8.45 -33.77
CA LYS A 373 1.48 -9.55 -34.04
C LYS A 373 1.25 -10.71 -33.07
N ARG A 374 0.32 -11.54 -33.53
CA ARG A 374 0.30 -13.02 -33.50
C ARG A 374 1.53 -13.73 -32.97
#